data_AF-A0A8T4V2P9-F1
#
_entry.id   AF-A0A8T4V2P9-F1
#
_cell.length_a   1.000
_cell.length_b   1.000
_cell.length_c   1.000
_cell.angle_alpha   90.00
_cell.angle_beta   90.00
_cell.angle_gamma   90.00
#
_symmetry.space_group_name_H-M   'P 1'
#
loop_
_entity.id
_entity.type
_entity.pdbx_description
1 polymer ?
#
loop_
_entity_poly.entity_id
_entity_poly.type
_entity_poly.pdbx_seq_one_letter_code
_entity_poly.pdbx_strand_id
1 'polypeptide(L)'
;MAKEDQQVNVRIKDTEQFYSNEAGINFNPNEFSLDFKCVTHLHDFADHRSIFLTHNIVVMSPLHAKSFLAMLNRAINDYESRFGKIEKTEAIKKAEKIIKKEKNKQAKEEKKEVSDTYFG
;
A
#
# COMPACT_ATOMS: atom_id res chain seq x y z
N MET A 1 32.00 -27.66 -32.45
CA MET A 1 32.03 -26.97 -31.15
C MET A 1 30.76 -27.35 -30.41
N ALA A 2 30.86 -28.23 -29.41
CA ALA A 2 29.73 -28.63 -28.58
C ALA A 2 29.36 -27.45 -27.66
N LYS A 3 28.08 -27.11 -27.58
CA LYS A 3 27.57 -26.12 -26.62
C LYS A 3 27.64 -26.76 -25.23
N GLU A 4 28.55 -26.29 -24.38
CA GLU A 4 28.56 -26.63 -22.96
C GLU A 4 27.35 -25.98 -22.30
N ASP A 5 26.45 -26.82 -21.77
CA ASP A 5 25.33 -26.38 -20.95
C ASP A 5 25.87 -25.83 -19.63
N GLN A 6 25.99 -24.50 -19.53
CA GLN A 6 26.33 -23.82 -18.28
C GLN A 6 25.22 -24.06 -17.25
N GLN A 7 25.51 -24.91 -16.25
CA GLN A 7 24.63 -25.07 -15.09
C GLN A 7 24.74 -23.84 -14.19
N VAL A 8 23.66 -23.08 -14.09
CA VAL A 8 23.56 -21.93 -13.18
C VAL A 8 23.06 -22.42 -11.83
N ASN A 9 23.93 -22.44 -10.83
CA ASN A 9 23.56 -22.73 -9.45
C ASN A 9 22.92 -21.48 -8.81
N VAL A 10 21.59 -21.43 -8.78
CA VAL A 10 20.83 -20.37 -8.09
C VAL A 10 20.74 -20.70 -6.60
N ARG A 11 21.30 -19.84 -5.75
CA ARG A 11 21.11 -19.92 -4.29
C ARG A 11 20.08 -18.89 -3.86
N ILE A 12 18.94 -19.35 -3.37
CA ILE A 12 17.88 -18.50 -2.84
C ILE A 12 18.13 -18.34 -1.34
N LYS A 13 18.17 -17.10 -0.86
CA LYS A 13 18.15 -16.81 0.58
C LYS A 13 16.72 -16.47 0.94
N ASP A 14 16.05 -17.37 1.65
CA ASP A 14 14.72 -17.10 2.15
C ASP A 14 14.79 -16.00 3.22
N THR A 15 14.03 -14.94 2.99
CA THR A 15 13.76 -13.92 4.02
C THR A 15 12.51 -14.30 4.78
N GLU A 16 12.30 -13.67 5.93
CA GLU A 16 11.06 -13.82 6.68
C GLU A 16 9.87 -13.41 5.79
N GLN A 17 8.88 -14.31 5.67
CA GLN A 17 7.65 -14.00 4.96
C GLN A 17 6.87 -12.97 5.76
N PHE A 18 6.37 -11.96 5.06
CA PHE A 18 5.79 -10.80 5.70
C PHE A 18 4.44 -10.45 5.07
N TYR A 19 3.44 -10.19 5.92
CA TYR A 19 2.14 -9.69 5.50
C TYR A 19 2.13 -8.16 5.57
N SER A 20 1.78 -7.50 4.46
CA SER A 20 1.67 -6.04 4.38
C SER A 20 0.21 -5.62 4.33
N ASN A 21 -0.23 -4.75 5.26
CA ASN A 21 -1.57 -4.16 5.24
C ASN A 21 -1.63 -2.81 4.52
N GLU A 22 -0.50 -2.12 4.41
CA GLU A 22 -0.37 -0.85 3.72
C GLU A 22 0.76 -0.93 2.70
N ALA A 23 0.58 -0.31 1.55
CA ALA A 23 1.62 -0.17 0.53
C ALA A 23 1.72 1.30 0.08
N GLY A 24 2.95 1.81 0.04
CA GLY A 24 3.30 3.13 -0.47
C GLY A 24 4.18 3.03 -1.71
N ILE A 25 4.11 4.02 -2.58
CA ILE A 25 4.98 4.12 -3.76
C ILE A 25 5.62 5.50 -3.76
N ASN A 26 6.95 5.51 -3.72
CA ASN A 26 7.75 6.71 -3.92
C ASN A 26 8.63 6.50 -5.15
N PHE A 27 9.00 7.59 -5.83
CA PHE A 27 9.87 7.50 -6.99
C PHE A 27 10.78 8.72 -7.11
N ASN A 28 11.92 8.48 -7.72
CA ASN A 28 12.81 9.49 -8.26
C ASN A 28 13.14 9.10 -9.72
N PRO A 29 13.83 9.95 -10.50
CA PRO A 29 14.12 9.63 -11.91
C PRO A 29 14.92 8.32 -12.13
N ASN A 30 15.67 7.87 -11.13
CA ASN A 30 16.53 6.69 -11.21
C ASN A 30 15.86 5.42 -10.68
N GLU A 31 14.94 5.55 -9.72
CA GLU A 31 14.44 4.45 -8.89
C GLU A 31 12.99 4.65 -8.46
N PHE A 32 12.27 3.53 -8.35
CA PHE A 32 10.98 3.39 -7.70
C PHE A 32 11.17 2.60 -6.41
N SER A 33 10.61 3.12 -5.31
CA SER A 33 10.61 2.47 -4.00
C SER A 33 9.17 2.09 -3.66
N LEU A 34 8.92 0.78 -3.63
CA LEU A 34 7.68 0.19 -3.13
C LEU A 34 7.86 -0.11 -1.65
N ASP A 35 7.11 0.61 -0.84
CA ASP A 35 7.15 0.53 0.61
C ASP A 35 6.00 -0.37 1.10
N PHE A 36 6.31 -1.46 1.79
CA PHE A 36 5.34 -2.39 2.37
C PHE A 36 5.39 -2.31 3.90
N LYS A 37 4.26 -1.92 4.51
CA LYS A 37 4.11 -1.76 5.95
C LYS A 37 3.04 -2.70 6.50
N CYS A 38 3.27 -3.14 7.73
CA CYS A 38 2.30 -3.83 8.56
C CYS A 38 2.22 -3.12 9.88
N VAL A 39 1.12 -2.40 10.07
CA VAL A 39 0.80 -1.74 11.32
C VAL A 39 -0.15 -2.63 12.09
N THR A 40 0.33 -3.20 13.19
CA THR A 40 -0.51 -4.00 14.11
C THR A 40 -0.63 -3.28 15.44
N HIS A 41 -1.85 -3.11 15.93
CA HIS A 41 -2.09 -2.64 17.28
C HIS A 41 -1.86 -3.79 18.26
N LEU A 42 -0.95 -3.60 19.20
CA LEU A 42 -0.77 -4.50 20.33
C LEU A 42 -1.51 -3.90 21.53
N HIS A 43 -2.37 -4.72 22.13
CA HIS A 43 -2.83 -4.48 23.49
C HIS A 43 -1.79 -5.07 24.43
N ASP A 44 -0.83 -4.24 24.83
CA ASP A 44 0.07 -4.57 25.92
C ASP A 44 -0.63 -4.25 27.26
N PHE A 45 -0.35 -5.06 28.28
CA PHE A 45 -0.84 -4.85 29.64
C PHE A 45 -0.14 -3.67 30.33
N ALA A 46 1.07 -3.33 29.89
CA ALA A 46 1.86 -2.23 30.45
C ALA A 46 1.54 -0.87 29.80
N ASP A 47 1.34 -0.86 28.48
CA ASP A 47 1.06 0.35 27.71
C ASP A 47 -0.19 0.11 26.86
N HIS A 48 -1.30 0.76 27.22
CA HIS A 48 -2.63 0.44 26.69
C HIS A 48 -2.77 0.66 25.17
N ARG A 49 -1.74 1.21 24.49
CA ARG A 49 -1.71 1.45 23.04
C ARG A 49 -0.27 1.38 22.49
N SER A 50 0.27 0.19 22.29
CA SER A 50 1.51 0.02 21.52
C SER A 50 1.21 -0.31 20.06
N ILE A 51 2.00 0.27 19.15
CA ILE A 51 1.92 0.00 17.71
C ILE A 51 3.18 -0.73 17.31
N PHE A 52 3.03 -1.89 16.68
CA PHE A 52 4.14 -2.61 16.06
C PHE A 52 4.10 -2.40 14.56
N LEU A 53 5.21 -1.88 14.04
CA LEU A 53 5.40 -1.55 12.64
C LEU A 53 6.51 -2.43 12.07
N THR A 54 6.14 -3.30 11.14
CA THR A 54 7.10 -3.98 10.28
C THR A 54 7.15 -3.27 8.93
N HIS A 55 8.35 -3.03 8.42
CA HIS A 55 8.57 -2.20 7.24
C HIS A 55 9.59 -2.84 6.31
N ASN A 56 9.19 -3.11 5.07
CA ASN A 56 10.04 -3.70 4.03
C ASN A 56 9.93 -2.90 2.73
N ILE A 57 11.07 -2.50 2.16
CA ILE A 57 11.11 -1.69 0.94
C ILE A 57 11.68 -2.52 -0.21
N VAL A 58 10.99 -2.52 -1.35
CA VAL A 58 11.49 -3.06 -2.62
C VAL A 58 11.86 -1.89 -3.53
N VAL A 59 13.14 -1.80 -3.89
CA VAL A 59 13.64 -0.76 -4.81
C VAL A 59 13.86 -1.37 -6.20
N MET A 60 13.41 -0.68 -7.23
CA MET A 60 13.52 -1.14 -8.61
C MET A 60 13.76 0.03 -9.58
N SER A 61 14.36 -0.25 -10.73
CA SER A 61 14.49 0.76 -11.79
C SER A 61 13.13 1.07 -12.43
N PRO A 62 12.94 2.26 -13.04
CA PRO A 62 11.70 2.61 -13.74
C PRO A 62 11.26 1.60 -14.79
N LEU A 63 12.22 1.00 -15.51
CA LEU A 63 11.93 -0.05 -16.50
C LEU A 63 11.37 -1.30 -15.84
N HIS A 64 11.98 -1.74 -14.74
CA HIS A 64 11.48 -2.90 -13.98
C HIS A 64 10.12 -2.61 -13.33
N ALA A 65 9.87 -1.39 -12.85
CA ALA A 65 8.57 -0.98 -12.31
C ALA A 65 7.44 -1.08 -13.35
N LYS A 66 7.71 -0.65 -14.59
CA LYS A 66 6.75 -0.77 -15.69
C LYS A 66 6.45 -2.23 -16.03
N SER A 67 7.47 -3.08 -16.09
CA SER A 67 7.30 -4.51 -16.31
C SER A 67 6.54 -5.18 -15.17
N PHE A 68 6.82 -4.79 -13.92
CA PHE A 68 6.12 -5.25 -12.73
C PHE A 68 4.62 -4.93 -12.81
N LEU A 69 4.25 -3.70 -13.17
CA LEU A 69 2.85 -3.31 -13.35
C LEU A 69 2.14 -4.17 -14.41
N ALA A 70 2.81 -4.45 -15.54
CA ALA A 70 2.23 -5.30 -16.58
C ALA A 70 1.96 -6.73 -16.09
N MET A 71 2.91 -7.31 -15.34
CA MET A 71 2.75 -8.63 -14.74
C MET A 71 1.63 -8.64 -13.68
N LEU A 72 1.59 -7.62 -12.82
CA LEU A 72 0.59 -7.50 -11.77
C LEU A 72 -0.83 -7.37 -12.36
N ASN A 73 -1.00 -6.52 -13.37
CA ASN A 73 -2.29 -6.39 -14.06
C ASN A 73 -2.74 -7.70 -14.69
N ARG A 74 -1.82 -8.46 -15.30
CA ARG A 74 -2.15 -9.78 -15.86
C ARG A 74 -2.61 -10.74 -14.77
N ALA A 75 -1.93 -10.77 -13.61
CA ALA A 75 -2.29 -11.63 -12.50
C ALA A 75 -3.67 -11.25 -11.91
N ILE A 76 -3.96 -9.95 -11.77
CA ILE A 76 -5.28 -9.46 -11.33
C ILE A 76 -6.37 -9.89 -12.31
N ASN A 77 -6.16 -9.69 -13.62
CA ASN A 77 -7.14 -10.08 -14.63
C ASN A 77 -7.40 -11.59 -14.64
N ASP A 78 -6.36 -12.41 -14.49
CA ASP A 78 -6.52 -13.87 -14.38
C ASP A 78 -7.30 -14.25 -13.12
N TYR A 79 -7.01 -13.62 -11.98
CA TYR A 79 -7.80 -13.79 -10.76
C TYR A 79 -9.28 -13.42 -10.98
N GLU A 80 -9.55 -12.24 -11.53
CA GLU A 80 -10.93 -11.77 -11.74
C GLU A 80 -11.71 -12.66 -12.72
N SER A 81 -11.04 -13.22 -13.72
CA SER A 81 -11.64 -14.16 -14.67
C SER A 81 -12.09 -15.48 -14.02
N ARG A 82 -11.43 -15.90 -12.93
CA ARG A 82 -11.69 -17.18 -12.24
C ARG A 82 -12.59 -17.03 -11.03
N PHE A 83 -12.43 -15.97 -10.26
CA PHE A 83 -13.04 -15.79 -8.94
C PHE A 83 -14.06 -14.65 -8.88
N GLY A 84 -14.24 -13.89 -9.97
CA GLY A 84 -15.12 -12.74 -10.03
C GLY A 84 -14.40 -11.42 -9.78
N LYS A 85 -15.10 -10.30 -10.01
CA LYS A 85 -14.52 -8.95 -9.94
C LYS A 85 -14.17 -8.56 -8.51
N ILE A 86 -13.05 -7.86 -8.35
CA ILE A 86 -12.65 -7.29 -7.08
C ILE A 86 -13.49 -6.03 -6.85
N GLU A 87 -14.61 -6.19 -6.13
CA GLU A 87 -15.50 -5.08 -5.78
C GLU A 87 -15.28 -4.59 -4.34
N LYS A 88 -15.37 -3.27 -4.15
CA LYS A 88 -15.43 -2.70 -2.80
C LYS A 88 -16.71 -3.16 -2.10
N THR A 89 -16.57 -3.69 -0.89
CA THR A 89 -17.72 -4.07 -0.07
C THR A 89 -18.57 -2.85 0.28
N GLU A 90 -19.87 -3.06 0.48
CA GLU A 90 -20.81 -2.00 0.88
C GLU A 90 -20.41 -1.32 2.19
N ALA A 91 -19.74 -2.04 3.10
CA ALA A 91 -19.19 -1.48 4.33
C ALA A 91 -18.11 -0.42 4.05
N ILE A 92 -17.18 -0.70 3.12
CA ILE A 92 -16.14 0.25 2.72
C ILE A 92 -16.76 1.48 2.07
N LYS A 93 -17.74 1.30 1.17
CA LYS A 93 -18.45 2.42 0.52
C LYS A 93 -19.19 3.31 1.54
N LYS A 94 -19.80 2.71 2.58
CA LYS A 94 -20.45 3.46 3.67
C LYS A 94 -19.43 4.22 4.51
N ALA A 95 -18.31 3.59 4.87
CA ALA A 95 -17.22 4.24 5.61
C ALA A 95 -16.65 5.45 4.85
N GLU A 96 -16.37 5.31 3.55
CA GLU A 96 -15.90 6.42 2.70
C GLU A 96 -16.88 7.59 2.67
N LYS A 97 -18.20 7.32 2.62
CA LYS A 97 -19.24 8.35 2.67
C LYS A 97 -19.27 9.08 4.01
N ILE A 98 -19.08 8.38 5.12
CA ILE A 98 -19.04 8.96 6.47
C ILE A 98 -17.82 9.87 6.60
N ILE A 99 -16.63 9.37 6.26
CA ILE A 99 -15.38 10.14 6.30
C ILE A 99 -15.47 11.40 5.44
N LYS A 100 -16.05 11.32 4.24
CA LYS A 100 -16.24 12.48 3.36
C LYS A 100 -17.21 13.52 3.96
N LYS A 101 -18.27 13.07 4.63
CA LYS A 101 -19.20 13.97 5.32
C LYS A 101 -18.55 14.67 6.51
N GLU A 102 -17.72 13.96 7.28
CA GLU A 102 -16.99 14.52 8.42
C GLU A 102 -15.96 15.56 7.98
N LYS A 103 -15.14 15.26 6.96
CA LYS A 103 -14.20 16.25 6.38
C LYS A 103 -14.90 17.51 5.89
N ASN A 104 -16.07 17.36 5.26
CA ASN A 104 -16.85 18.50 4.77
C ASN A 104 -17.50 19.32 5.90
N LYS A 105 -17.76 18.73 7.07
CA LYS A 105 -18.25 19.45 8.25
C LYS A 105 -17.12 20.23 8.91
N GLN A 106 -15.97 19.60 9.13
CA GLN A 106 -14.78 20.25 9.68
C GLN A 106 -14.34 21.45 8.83
N ALA A 107 -14.27 21.29 7.50
CA ALA A 107 -13.94 22.39 6.59
C ALA A 107 -14.99 23.53 6.55
N LYS A 108 -16.22 23.30 7.03
CA LYS A 108 -17.26 24.35 7.16
C LYS A 108 -17.20 25.04 8.52
N GLU A 109 -16.85 24.31 9.57
CA GLU A 109 -16.66 24.83 10.92
C GLU A 109 -15.41 25.72 10.97
N GLU A 110 -14.28 25.28 10.40
CA GLU A 110 -13.06 26.10 10.26
C GLU A 110 -13.31 27.39 9.48
N LYS A 111 -14.13 27.34 8.41
CA LYS A 111 -14.48 28.56 7.63
C LYS A 111 -15.38 29.53 8.39
N LYS A 112 -16.23 29.04 9.29
CA LYS A 112 -17.07 29.90 10.15
C LYS A 112 -16.25 30.56 11.26
N GLU A 113 -15.34 29.81 11.90
CA GLU A 113 -14.46 30.38 12.92
C GLU A 113 -13.53 31.47 12.35
N VAL A 114 -13.02 31.29 11.13
CA VAL A 114 -12.20 32.32 10.45
C VAL A 114 -13.02 33.55 10.02
N SER A 115 -14.30 33.40 9.65
CA SER A 115 -15.14 34.55 9.33
C SER A 115 -15.55 35.36 10.55
N ASP A 116 -15.80 34.68 11.68
CA ASP A 116 -16.24 35.32 12.92
C ASP A 116 -15.09 36.07 13.63
N THR A 117 -13.84 35.70 13.36
CA THR A 117 -12.63 36.35 13.92
C THR A 117 -12.13 37.54 13.09
N TYR A 118 -12.57 37.70 11.83
CA TYR A 118 -12.15 38.81 10.97
C TYR A 118 -13.04 40.07 11.07
N PHE A 119 -14.25 39.93 11.62
CA PHE A 119 -15.22 41.02 11.82
C PHE A 119 -15.49 41.34 13.30
N GLY A 120 -14.69 40.78 14.22
CA GLY A 120 -14.76 41.03 15.67
C GLY A 120 -13.72 42.02 16.16
#